data_AF-A0A2R2MN67-F1
#
_entry.id   AF-A0A2R2MN67-F1
#
_cell.length_a   1.000
_cell.length_b   1.000
_cell.length_c   1.000
_cell.angle_alpha   90.00
_cell.angle_beta   90.00
_cell.angle_gamma   90.00
#
_symmetry.space_group_name_H-M   'P 1'
#
loop_
_entity.id
_entity.type
_entity.pdbx_description
1 polymer ?
#
loop_
_entity_poly.entity_id
_entity_poly.type
_entity_poly.pdbx_seq_one_letter_code
_entity_poly.pdbx_strand_id
1 'polypeptide(L)'
;MDQSINSKTVISLNRLETIQIQSTSDITGTRINSSKPLAVISGNKCTNVPCGVHACDHLVEQMYPVHRWGYTFTVVPSAYRESGDVVRVVGSTDDTAVDITGVSRLLLNRSEFFEFKVLKDAPVYVNASKPIMVLQFTQSQGTDGLESDPYMMVVPAIEQFSSSYTIATANLPDKVYKNFVNIVIKNSSKEGLRVDGAALDGVAWLAIPGTDFIAVQLNITAGTHRIEHMSPVQTFSVFSYGFAKYVSYGYPGGLRLANLDVTKCVPNTGQPADGVDNDCDMKIDEELFNGIDDDDDGVIDEDLSSLPPEVDYPKDTVIVSGSETVTHNLTIETGTPNATGSERCVAYRDITINFTDSTDDNGCWMDIKRTWFVQDGCGNIVQATQNVSVYSSWKAFRADPSFNCTGVLQRVGCNESTE
;
A
#
# COMPACT_ATOMS: atom_id res chain seq x y z
N MET A 1 -3.80 -3.85 -39.69
CA MET A 1 -5.24 -3.51 -39.69
C MET A 1 -5.88 -4.38 -38.64
N ASP A 2 -5.98 -3.85 -37.43
CA ASP A 2 -6.55 -4.57 -36.30
C ASP A 2 -8.07 -4.33 -36.34
N GLN A 3 -8.83 -5.31 -36.82
CA GLN A 3 -10.29 -5.23 -36.76
C GLN A 3 -10.67 -5.38 -35.29
N SER A 4 -11.18 -4.32 -34.67
CA SER A 4 -11.77 -4.41 -33.34
C SER A 4 -12.91 -5.43 -33.38
N ILE A 5 -12.67 -6.64 -32.88
CA ILE A 5 -13.71 -7.66 -32.74
C ILE A 5 -14.61 -7.20 -31.61
N ASN A 6 -15.73 -6.56 -31.94
CA ASN A 6 -16.71 -6.13 -30.94
C ASN A 6 -17.60 -7.32 -30.55
N SER A 7 -17.02 -8.25 -29.78
CA SER A 7 -17.74 -9.39 -29.21
C SER A 7 -18.24 -9.03 -27.82
N LYS A 8 -19.53 -9.24 -27.56
CA LYS A 8 -20.13 -9.08 -26.24
C LYS A 8 -20.48 -10.44 -25.68
N THR A 9 -19.90 -10.77 -24.53
CA THR A 9 -20.22 -11.99 -23.77
C THR A 9 -20.89 -11.61 -22.47
N VAL A 10 -21.94 -12.36 -22.10
CA VAL A 10 -22.62 -12.23 -20.80
C VAL A 10 -22.40 -13.52 -20.03
N ILE A 11 -21.90 -13.41 -18.81
CA ILE A 11 -21.62 -14.53 -17.91
C ILE A 11 -22.34 -14.28 -16.59
N SER A 12 -22.99 -15.31 -16.07
CA SER A 12 -23.52 -15.32 -14.71
C SER A 12 -22.51 -16.01 -13.79
N LEU A 13 -22.08 -15.32 -12.74
CA LEU A 13 -21.21 -15.87 -11.70
C LEU A 13 -21.96 -15.89 -10.38
N ASN A 14 -21.90 -17.03 -9.68
CA ASN A 14 -22.29 -17.10 -8.27
C ASN A 14 -21.17 -16.55 -7.38
N ARG A 15 -21.49 -16.37 -6.08
CA ARG A 15 -20.53 -15.85 -5.10
C ARG A 15 -19.27 -16.72 -5.07
N LEU A 16 -18.10 -16.09 -5.24
CA LEU A 16 -16.77 -16.72 -5.28
C LEU A 16 -16.46 -17.57 -6.53
N GLU A 17 -17.34 -17.61 -7.53
CA GLU A 17 -16.98 -18.23 -8.82
C GLU A 17 -16.01 -17.35 -9.60
N THR A 18 -15.14 -17.99 -10.38
CA THR A 18 -14.13 -17.34 -11.22
C THR A 18 -14.31 -17.73 -12.67
N ILE A 19 -13.93 -16.83 -13.56
CA ILE A 19 -13.80 -17.08 -14.99
C ILE A 19 -12.44 -16.58 -15.46
N GLN A 20 -11.82 -17.34 -16.36
CA GLN A 20 -10.62 -16.90 -17.06
C GLN A 20 -10.94 -16.65 -18.53
N ILE A 21 -10.58 -15.46 -19.02
CA ILE A 21 -10.66 -15.10 -20.44
C ILE A 21 -9.22 -15.02 -20.96
N GLN A 22 -8.94 -15.69 -22.07
CA GLN A 22 -7.61 -15.73 -22.70
C GLN A 22 -7.71 -15.28 -24.16
N SER A 23 -6.65 -14.65 -24.63
CA SER A 23 -6.50 -14.20 -26.01
C SER A 23 -5.03 -14.27 -26.42
N THR A 24 -4.75 -14.48 -27.69
CA THR A 24 -3.41 -14.34 -28.27
C THR A 24 -3.09 -12.91 -28.72
N SER A 25 -4.08 -12.02 -28.68
CA SER A 25 -3.95 -10.59 -29.01
C SER A 25 -4.06 -9.75 -27.73
N ASP A 26 -3.58 -8.50 -27.78
CA ASP A 26 -3.76 -7.54 -26.68
C ASP A 26 -5.27 -7.31 -26.43
N ILE A 27 -5.69 -7.45 -25.18
CA ILE A 27 -7.10 -7.27 -24.73
C ILE A 27 -7.29 -5.98 -23.94
N THR A 28 -6.31 -5.08 -23.94
CA THR A 28 -6.42 -3.74 -23.37
C THR A 28 -7.65 -3.05 -23.94
N GLY A 29 -8.41 -2.39 -23.07
CA GLY A 29 -9.66 -1.75 -23.46
C GLY A 29 -10.90 -2.65 -23.38
N THR A 30 -10.74 -3.94 -23.03
CA THR A 30 -11.87 -4.83 -22.71
C THR A 30 -12.75 -4.22 -21.63
N ARG A 31 -14.06 -4.18 -21.88
CA ARG A 31 -15.04 -3.58 -20.96
C ARG A 31 -15.71 -4.65 -20.13
N ILE A 32 -15.64 -4.48 -18.82
CA ILE A 32 -16.35 -5.31 -17.86
C ILE A 32 -17.41 -4.44 -17.20
N ASN A 33 -18.67 -4.84 -17.35
CA ASN A 33 -19.79 -4.25 -16.63
C ASN A 33 -20.42 -5.34 -15.76
N SER A 34 -20.67 -5.03 -14.50
CA SER A 34 -21.19 -5.99 -13.53
C SER A 34 -22.24 -5.35 -12.63
N SER A 35 -23.23 -6.15 -12.25
CA SER A 35 -24.28 -5.78 -11.30
C SER A 35 -23.86 -5.97 -9.83
N LYS A 36 -22.68 -6.55 -9.59
CA LYS A 36 -22.12 -6.85 -8.27
C LYS A 36 -20.62 -6.54 -8.22
N PRO A 37 -20.03 -6.32 -7.03
CA PRO A 37 -18.58 -6.18 -6.88
C PRO A 37 -17.83 -7.39 -7.45
N LEU A 38 -16.72 -7.13 -8.15
CA LEU A 38 -15.82 -8.15 -8.65
C LEU A 38 -14.36 -7.72 -8.51
N ALA A 39 -13.47 -8.70 -8.40
CA ALA A 39 -12.04 -8.48 -8.58
C ALA A 39 -11.66 -8.83 -10.03
N VAL A 40 -10.92 -7.95 -10.69
CA VAL A 40 -10.38 -8.19 -12.03
C VAL A 40 -8.88 -8.30 -11.92
N ILE A 41 -8.32 -9.40 -12.41
CA ILE A 41 -6.87 -9.57 -12.57
C ILE A 41 -6.59 -9.69 -14.06
N SER A 42 -5.68 -8.87 -14.57
CA SER A 42 -5.26 -8.87 -15.97
C SER A 42 -3.76 -9.06 -16.06
N GLY A 43 -3.31 -9.77 -17.09
CA GLY A 43 -1.90 -10.09 -17.22
C GLY A 43 -1.58 -10.95 -18.43
N ASN A 44 -0.32 -11.32 -18.56
CA ASN A 44 0.19 -12.18 -19.61
C ASN A 44 1.28 -13.11 -19.05
N LYS A 45 1.30 -14.36 -19.52
CA LYS A 45 2.15 -15.43 -19.00
C LYS A 45 3.64 -15.18 -19.20
N CYS A 46 4.02 -14.54 -20.31
CA CYS A 46 5.41 -14.24 -20.67
C CYS A 46 5.39 -13.02 -21.59
N THR A 47 5.82 -11.88 -21.07
CA THR A 47 5.82 -10.59 -21.78
C THR A 47 7.23 -10.07 -21.95
N ASN A 48 7.62 -9.80 -23.20
CA ASN A 48 8.81 -9.01 -23.52
C ASN A 48 8.43 -7.53 -23.56
N VAL A 49 9.15 -6.69 -22.82
CA VAL A 49 8.93 -5.24 -22.74
C VAL A 49 10.23 -4.52 -23.16
N PRO A 50 10.33 -3.95 -24.38
CA PRO A 50 9.37 -3.97 -25.46
C PRO A 50 9.33 -5.34 -26.17
N CYS A 51 8.30 -5.53 -27.01
CA CYS A 51 8.10 -6.77 -27.75
C CYS A 51 9.35 -7.18 -28.55
N GLY A 52 9.72 -8.46 -28.47
CA GLY A 52 10.89 -9.02 -29.15
C GLY A 52 12.22 -8.85 -28.41
N VAL A 53 12.24 -8.15 -27.27
CA VAL A 53 13.46 -8.00 -26.45
C VAL A 53 13.46 -9.01 -25.31
N HIS A 54 14.42 -9.94 -25.34
CA HIS A 54 14.65 -10.90 -24.24
C HIS A 54 15.05 -10.17 -22.95
N ALA A 55 14.73 -10.60 -21.73
CA ALA A 55 13.93 -11.76 -21.31
C ALA A 55 12.45 -11.39 -21.07
N CYS A 56 11.57 -12.38 -21.00
CA CYS A 56 10.17 -12.16 -20.63
C CYS A 56 9.92 -12.54 -19.17
N ASP A 57 8.90 -11.93 -18.56
CA ASP A 57 8.35 -12.40 -17.27
C ASP A 57 6.82 -12.55 -17.33
N HIS A 58 6.27 -13.18 -16.29
CA HIS A 58 4.85 -13.14 -15.99
C HIS A 58 4.47 -11.75 -15.47
N LEU A 59 3.60 -11.07 -16.21
CA LEU A 59 3.04 -9.78 -15.79
C LEU A 59 1.60 -9.98 -15.37
N VAL A 60 1.24 -9.49 -14.19
CA VAL A 60 -0.12 -9.61 -13.67
C VAL A 60 -0.40 -8.49 -12.69
N GLU A 61 -1.57 -7.86 -12.82
CA GLU A 61 -2.03 -6.87 -11.87
C GLU A 61 -3.54 -6.87 -11.66
N GLN A 62 -3.97 -6.40 -10.48
CA GLN A 62 -5.38 -6.13 -10.21
C GLN A 62 -5.82 -4.83 -10.86
N MET A 63 -6.88 -4.88 -11.66
CA MET A 63 -7.43 -3.70 -12.34
C MET A 63 -8.50 -3.02 -11.48
N TYR A 64 -8.39 -1.69 -11.33
CA TYR A 64 -9.37 -0.89 -10.59
C TYR A 64 -10.59 -0.52 -11.46
N PRO A 65 -11.79 -0.43 -10.87
CA PRO A 65 -12.98 0.01 -11.60
C PRO A 65 -12.84 1.47 -12.05
N VAL A 66 -13.46 1.81 -13.18
CA VAL A 66 -13.27 3.11 -13.87
C VAL A 66 -13.59 4.33 -13.01
N HIS A 67 -14.50 4.23 -12.04
CA HIS A 67 -14.84 5.34 -11.12
C HIS A 67 -13.76 5.60 -10.04
N ARG A 68 -12.68 4.81 -10.01
CA ARG A 68 -11.50 5.01 -9.14
C ARG A 68 -10.29 5.50 -9.93
N TRP A 69 -10.42 5.67 -11.25
CA TRP A 69 -9.36 6.18 -12.12
C TRP A 69 -9.20 7.69 -11.91
N GLY A 70 -7.97 8.19 -11.93
CA GLY A 70 -7.66 9.61 -11.68
C GLY A 70 -7.30 10.38 -12.93
N TYR A 71 -6.85 11.62 -12.74
CA TYR A 71 -6.61 12.60 -13.80
C TYR A 71 -5.14 12.95 -13.92
N THR A 72 -4.44 13.02 -12.79
CA THR A 72 -3.06 13.47 -12.72
C THR A 72 -2.17 12.38 -12.12
N PHE A 73 -0.97 12.20 -12.71
CA PHE A 73 -0.06 11.13 -12.33
C PHE A 73 1.39 11.62 -12.40
N THR A 74 2.21 11.06 -11.52
CA THR A 74 3.66 11.18 -11.58
C THR A 74 4.23 9.79 -11.84
N VAL A 75 5.03 9.62 -12.89
CA VAL A 75 5.73 8.37 -13.14
C VAL A 75 7.21 8.56 -12.87
N VAL A 76 7.73 7.81 -11.90
CA VAL A 76 9.14 7.82 -11.53
C VAL A 76 9.77 6.56 -12.09
N PRO A 77 10.84 6.66 -12.91
CA PRO A 77 11.52 5.50 -13.45
C PRO A 77 12.05 4.61 -12.33
N SER A 78 12.14 3.32 -12.58
CA SER A 78 12.62 2.35 -11.62
C SER A 78 14.12 2.52 -11.42
N ALA A 79 14.56 2.67 -10.17
CA ALA A 79 15.98 2.68 -9.83
C ALA A 79 16.65 1.39 -10.29
N TYR A 80 17.99 1.36 -10.29
CA TYR A 80 18.82 0.27 -10.80
C TYR A 80 18.77 0.06 -12.33
N ARG A 81 17.64 0.31 -13.01
CA ARG A 81 17.51 0.10 -14.46
C ARG A 81 18.11 1.25 -15.26
N GLU A 82 18.94 0.95 -16.26
CA GLU A 82 19.53 1.97 -17.15
C GLU A 82 18.64 2.28 -18.36
N SER A 83 17.78 1.34 -18.73
CA SER A 83 16.94 1.48 -19.91
C SER A 83 15.71 2.36 -19.68
N GLY A 84 15.38 2.74 -18.44
CA GLY A 84 14.12 3.39 -18.08
C GLY A 84 12.93 2.41 -18.14
N ASP A 85 11.73 2.95 -18.24
CA ASP A 85 10.48 2.17 -18.19
C ASP A 85 9.55 2.49 -19.36
N VAL A 86 8.66 1.57 -19.69
CA VAL A 86 7.54 1.77 -20.62
C VAL A 86 6.30 2.11 -19.81
N VAL A 87 5.56 3.10 -20.25
CA VAL A 87 4.31 3.54 -19.62
C VAL A 87 3.19 3.42 -20.62
N ARG A 88 2.05 2.89 -20.18
CA ARG A 88 0.81 2.80 -20.95
C ARG A 88 -0.27 3.65 -20.28
N VAL A 89 -0.90 4.52 -21.05
CA VAL A 89 -2.04 5.35 -20.63
C VAL A 89 -3.29 4.85 -21.34
N VAL A 90 -4.38 4.60 -20.61
CA VAL A 90 -5.64 4.08 -21.15
C VAL A 90 -6.77 5.08 -20.92
N GLY A 91 -7.51 5.45 -21.97
CA GLY A 91 -8.63 6.38 -21.93
C GLY A 91 -9.93 5.76 -21.40
N SER A 92 -10.55 6.36 -20.38
CA SER A 92 -11.83 5.88 -19.81
C SER A 92 -13.06 6.25 -20.64
N THR A 93 -12.99 7.32 -21.43
CA THR A 93 -14.08 7.97 -22.18
C THR A 93 -13.56 8.56 -23.48
N ASP A 94 -14.46 8.82 -24.43
CA ASP A 94 -14.08 9.40 -25.73
C ASP A 94 -13.55 10.83 -25.55
N ASP A 95 -12.74 11.31 -26.48
CA ASP A 95 -12.17 12.66 -26.44
C ASP A 95 -11.44 13.01 -25.13
N THR A 96 -10.62 12.08 -24.61
CA THR A 96 -9.77 12.31 -23.44
C THR A 96 -8.46 12.95 -23.88
N ALA A 97 -8.28 14.24 -23.61
CA ALA A 97 -7.03 14.92 -23.92
C ALA A 97 -5.99 14.62 -22.83
N VAL A 98 -4.79 14.23 -23.23
CA VAL A 98 -3.69 13.87 -22.33
C VAL A 98 -2.45 14.68 -22.67
N ASP A 99 -1.91 15.36 -21.67
CA ASP A 99 -0.66 16.11 -21.70
C ASP A 99 0.39 15.35 -20.88
N ILE A 100 1.53 15.02 -21.49
CA ILE A 100 2.62 14.26 -20.84
C ILE A 100 3.92 15.05 -21.01
N THR A 101 4.72 15.16 -19.95
CA THR A 101 6.03 15.84 -19.99
C THR A 101 6.88 15.31 -21.16
N GLY A 102 7.25 16.21 -22.08
CA GLY A 102 8.12 15.89 -23.22
C GLY A 102 7.44 15.14 -24.38
N VAL A 103 6.13 14.91 -24.33
CA VAL A 103 5.35 14.28 -25.42
C VAL A 103 4.34 15.29 -25.96
N SER A 104 4.07 15.23 -27.27
CA SER A 104 3.01 16.05 -27.86
C SER A 104 1.65 15.65 -27.31
N ARG A 105 0.79 16.64 -27.04
CA ARG A 105 -0.60 16.42 -26.59
C ARG A 105 -1.30 15.41 -27.49
N LEU A 106 -1.99 14.46 -26.88
CA LEU A 106 -2.71 13.40 -27.58
C LEU A 106 -4.17 13.35 -27.14
N LEU A 107 -5.00 12.76 -27.99
CA LEU A 107 -6.42 12.52 -27.73
C LEU A 107 -6.65 11.01 -27.74
N LEU A 108 -7.13 10.47 -26.63
CA LEU A 108 -7.53 9.06 -26.52
C LEU A 108 -9.04 8.96 -26.58
N ASN A 109 -9.55 8.08 -27.43
CA ASN A 109 -10.92 7.62 -27.31
C ASN A 109 -11.04 6.57 -26.22
N ARG A 110 -12.28 6.23 -25.90
CA ARG A 110 -12.62 5.27 -24.87
C ARG A 110 -12.03 3.90 -25.21
N SER A 111 -11.32 3.29 -24.26
CA SER A 111 -10.61 2.01 -24.42
C SER A 111 -9.35 2.07 -25.30
N GLU A 112 -9.01 3.22 -25.90
CA GLU A 112 -7.73 3.38 -26.59
C GLU A 112 -6.61 3.57 -25.57
N PHE A 113 -5.40 3.19 -25.97
CA PHE A 113 -4.21 3.38 -25.17
C PHE A 113 -3.07 3.97 -25.98
N PHE A 114 -2.14 4.62 -25.29
CA PHE A 114 -0.89 5.11 -25.84
C PHE A 114 0.28 4.68 -24.96
N GLU A 115 1.39 4.29 -25.58
CA GLU A 115 2.61 3.91 -24.90
C GLU A 115 3.74 4.89 -25.17
N PHE A 116 4.50 5.19 -24.13
CA PHE A 116 5.70 6.01 -24.23
C PHE A 116 6.78 5.51 -23.27
N LYS A 117 7.99 6.04 -23.43
CA LYS A 117 9.14 5.64 -22.63
C LYS A 117 9.50 6.75 -21.64
N VAL A 118 9.67 6.38 -20.38
CA VAL A 118 10.26 7.22 -19.33
C VAL A 118 11.74 6.85 -19.22
N LEU A 119 12.62 7.83 -19.39
CA LEU A 119 14.07 7.60 -19.33
C LEU A 119 14.55 7.54 -17.88
N LYS A 120 15.74 6.94 -17.67
CA LYS A 120 16.42 6.98 -16.38
C LYS A 120 16.60 8.42 -15.90
N ASP A 121 16.41 8.63 -14.60
CA ASP A 121 16.53 9.93 -13.91
C ASP A 121 15.62 11.05 -14.46
N ALA A 122 14.59 10.70 -15.24
CA ALA A 122 13.70 11.65 -15.90
C ALA A 122 12.23 11.34 -15.57
N PRO A 123 11.76 11.62 -14.34
CA PRO A 123 10.37 11.44 -14.00
C PRO A 123 9.47 12.33 -14.86
N VAL A 124 8.24 11.89 -15.08
CA VAL A 124 7.27 12.60 -15.93
C VAL A 124 5.98 12.88 -15.16
N TYR A 125 5.32 13.97 -15.56
CA TYR A 125 3.97 14.29 -15.15
C TYR A 125 3.00 13.98 -16.30
N VAL A 126 1.86 13.41 -15.96
CA VAL A 126 0.75 13.12 -16.86
C VAL A 126 -0.47 13.84 -16.33
N ASN A 127 -1.13 14.62 -17.19
CA ASN A 127 -2.38 15.29 -16.88
C ASN A 127 -3.41 14.95 -17.95
N ALA A 128 -4.63 14.61 -17.54
CA ALA A 128 -5.71 14.26 -18.44
C ALA A 128 -6.98 15.06 -18.14
N SER A 129 -7.72 15.39 -19.19
CA SER A 129 -8.99 16.11 -19.07
C SER A 129 -10.15 15.25 -18.54
N LYS A 130 -9.97 13.91 -18.51
CA LYS A 130 -10.95 12.90 -18.10
C LYS A 130 -10.19 11.74 -17.45
N PRO A 131 -10.84 10.88 -16.63
CA PRO A 131 -10.16 9.81 -15.93
C PRO A 131 -9.37 8.88 -16.86
N ILE A 132 -8.16 8.49 -16.46
CA ILE A 132 -7.31 7.54 -17.18
C ILE A 132 -6.72 6.51 -16.22
N MET A 133 -6.28 5.37 -16.75
CA MET A 133 -5.42 4.43 -16.02
C MET A 133 -4.01 4.53 -16.57
N VAL A 134 -3.03 4.57 -15.67
CA VAL A 134 -1.61 4.58 -16.01
C VAL A 134 -0.96 3.31 -15.47
N LEU A 135 -0.23 2.63 -16.36
CA LEU A 135 0.49 1.39 -16.08
C LEU A 135 1.96 1.61 -16.37
N GLN A 136 2.82 1.18 -15.46
CA GLN A 136 4.28 1.22 -15.62
C GLN A 136 4.81 -0.19 -15.78
N PHE A 137 5.71 -0.36 -16.73
CA PHE A 137 6.38 -1.61 -17.04
C PHE A 137 7.88 -1.40 -17.01
N THR A 138 8.59 -2.18 -16.18
CA THR A 138 10.04 -2.25 -16.34
C THR A 138 10.38 -3.03 -17.59
N GLN A 139 11.47 -2.63 -18.25
CA GLN A 139 11.88 -3.26 -19.49
C GLN A 139 12.57 -4.62 -19.26
N SER A 140 12.64 -5.42 -20.32
CA SER A 140 13.29 -6.72 -20.41
C SER A 140 14.81 -6.61 -20.26
N GLN A 141 15.47 -7.60 -19.66
CA GLN A 141 16.93 -7.63 -19.45
C GLN A 141 17.77 -7.12 -20.62
N GLY A 142 17.41 -7.47 -21.86
CA GLY A 142 18.15 -7.16 -23.07
C GLY A 142 18.16 -5.68 -23.44
N THR A 143 17.39 -4.81 -22.77
CA THR A 143 17.43 -3.37 -23.00
C THR A 143 18.62 -2.68 -22.32
N ASP A 144 19.12 -3.21 -21.21
CA ASP A 144 20.26 -2.63 -20.46
C ASP A 144 21.31 -3.65 -19.99
N GLY A 145 21.07 -4.95 -20.18
CA GLY A 145 21.97 -6.03 -19.79
C GLY A 145 21.98 -6.32 -18.28
N LEU A 146 21.16 -5.64 -17.48
CA LEU A 146 21.07 -5.86 -16.05
C LEU A 146 20.24 -7.10 -15.74
N GLU A 147 20.70 -7.92 -14.79
CA GLU A 147 19.98 -9.14 -14.39
C GLU A 147 18.64 -8.81 -13.73
N SER A 148 17.57 -8.86 -14.52
CA SER A 148 16.20 -8.57 -14.12
C SER A 148 15.24 -8.92 -15.26
N ASP A 149 14.03 -9.36 -14.93
CA ASP A 149 12.95 -9.50 -15.89
C ASP A 149 11.89 -8.37 -15.69
N PRO A 150 10.96 -8.15 -16.63
CA PRO A 150 9.90 -7.13 -16.51
C PRO A 150 8.93 -7.36 -15.35
N TYR A 151 8.42 -6.27 -14.75
CA TYR A 151 7.19 -6.25 -13.95
C TYR A 151 6.16 -5.28 -14.56
N MET A 152 4.93 -5.37 -14.08
CA MET A 152 3.82 -4.46 -14.36
C MET A 152 3.33 -3.88 -13.04
N MET A 153 3.01 -2.59 -13.02
CA MET A 153 2.49 -1.90 -11.84
C MET A 153 1.43 -0.88 -12.28
N VAL A 154 0.32 -0.81 -11.54
CA VAL A 154 -0.62 0.31 -11.68
C VAL A 154 -0.02 1.53 -10.98
N VAL A 155 0.08 2.65 -11.69
CA VAL A 155 0.56 3.91 -11.12
C VAL A 155 -0.61 4.60 -10.42
N PRO A 156 -0.55 4.85 -9.10
CA PRO A 156 -1.59 5.60 -8.41
C PRO A 156 -1.68 7.03 -8.95
N ALA A 157 -2.90 7.51 -9.10
CA ALA A 157 -3.16 8.90 -9.40
C ALA A 157 -2.85 9.77 -8.18
N ILE A 158 -2.51 11.05 -8.38
CA ILE A 158 -2.20 11.98 -7.29
C ILE A 158 -3.40 12.11 -6.34
N GLU A 159 -4.60 12.09 -6.89
CA GLU A 159 -5.88 12.15 -6.15
C GLU A 159 -6.11 10.91 -5.25
N GLN A 160 -5.23 9.91 -5.31
CA GLN A 160 -5.34 8.65 -4.55
C GLN A 160 -4.22 8.46 -3.53
N PHE A 161 -3.36 9.48 -3.36
CA PHE A 161 -2.24 9.48 -2.42
C PHE A 161 -2.73 9.46 -0.97
N SER A 162 -1.92 8.90 -0.08
CA SER A 162 -2.19 8.74 1.36
C SER A 162 -1.01 9.26 2.18
N SER A 163 -1.20 9.41 3.48
CA SER A 163 -0.17 9.88 4.42
C SER A 163 0.58 8.75 5.14
N SER A 164 0.20 7.48 4.92
CA SER A 164 0.86 6.33 5.55
C SER A 164 0.71 5.06 4.71
N TYR A 165 1.80 4.28 4.65
CA TYR A 165 1.93 3.04 3.89
C TYR A 165 2.70 1.98 4.67
N THR A 166 2.28 0.73 4.53
CA THR A 166 3.05 -0.44 4.96
C THR A 166 3.31 -1.32 3.74
N ILE A 167 4.58 -1.56 3.45
CA ILE A 167 5.01 -2.39 2.31
C ILE A 167 5.78 -3.61 2.78
N ALA A 168 5.83 -4.65 1.94
CA ALA A 168 6.66 -5.83 2.16
C ALA A 168 7.45 -6.18 0.89
N THR A 169 8.75 -6.41 1.03
CA THR A 169 9.58 -6.85 -0.10
C THR A 169 9.31 -8.30 -0.47
N ALA A 170 9.45 -8.67 -1.74
CA ALA A 170 9.41 -10.08 -2.12
C ALA A 170 10.55 -10.88 -1.48
N ASN A 171 10.26 -12.11 -1.08
CA ASN A 171 11.22 -13.02 -0.47
C ASN A 171 11.02 -14.43 -1.04
N LEU A 172 11.71 -14.73 -2.14
CA LEU A 172 11.75 -16.08 -2.71
C LEU A 172 13.01 -16.80 -2.20
N PRO A 173 12.93 -18.07 -1.74
CA PRO A 173 14.05 -18.75 -1.09
C PRO A 173 15.34 -18.85 -1.91
N ASP A 174 15.24 -18.84 -3.23
CA ASP A 174 16.35 -18.97 -4.18
C ASP A 174 16.79 -17.63 -4.81
N LYS A 175 16.23 -16.51 -4.34
CA LYS A 175 16.49 -15.19 -4.90
C LYS A 175 16.97 -14.22 -3.84
N VAL A 176 17.91 -13.36 -4.23
CA VAL A 176 18.33 -12.21 -3.44
C VAL A 176 17.93 -10.96 -4.21
N TYR A 177 16.94 -10.24 -3.69
CA TYR A 177 16.43 -9.03 -4.32
C TYR A 177 17.25 -7.81 -3.91
N LYS A 178 17.48 -6.92 -4.88
CA LYS A 178 17.76 -5.51 -4.62
C LYS A 178 16.41 -4.80 -4.54
N ASN A 179 16.06 -4.29 -3.37
CA ASN A 179 14.76 -3.70 -3.12
C ASN A 179 14.86 -2.17 -3.10
N PHE A 180 13.86 -1.53 -3.67
CA PHE A 180 13.80 -0.09 -3.82
C PHE A 180 12.40 0.41 -3.51
N VAL A 181 12.34 1.66 -3.07
CA VAL A 181 11.10 2.43 -3.05
C VAL A 181 11.29 3.74 -3.80
N ASN A 182 10.33 4.07 -4.66
CA ASN A 182 10.16 5.44 -5.12
C ASN A 182 9.10 6.10 -4.24
N ILE A 183 9.39 7.29 -3.72
CA ILE A 183 8.43 8.09 -2.97
C ILE A 183 8.20 9.39 -3.71
N VAL A 184 6.94 9.76 -3.95
CA VAL A 184 6.56 11.04 -4.59
C VAL A 184 5.77 11.88 -3.60
N ILE A 185 6.21 13.11 -3.36
CA ILE A 185 5.61 14.05 -2.41
C ILE A 185 5.76 15.49 -2.90
N LYS A 186 4.89 16.41 -2.45
CA LYS A 186 5.11 17.86 -2.65
C LYS A 186 6.41 18.29 -1.98
N ASN A 187 7.19 19.16 -2.62
CA ASN A 187 8.48 19.62 -2.08
C ASN A 187 8.33 20.34 -0.72
N SER A 188 7.22 21.04 -0.50
CA SER A 188 6.88 21.69 0.77
C SER A 188 6.71 20.71 1.94
N SER A 189 6.35 19.46 1.64
CA SER A 189 5.94 18.46 2.64
C SER A 189 7.02 17.42 2.92
N LYS A 190 8.19 17.49 2.27
CA LYS A 190 9.21 16.44 2.38
C LYS A 190 9.82 16.25 3.78
N GLU A 191 9.89 17.32 4.58
CA GLU A 191 10.57 17.31 5.89
C GLU A 191 9.85 16.42 6.92
N GLY A 192 8.53 16.22 6.76
CA GLY A 192 7.72 15.37 7.62
C GLY A 192 7.72 13.90 7.26
N LEU A 193 8.32 13.51 6.13
CA LEU A 193 8.37 12.12 5.68
C LEU A 193 9.28 11.26 6.57
N ARG A 194 8.84 10.05 6.89
CA ARG A 194 9.54 9.07 7.71
C ARG A 194 9.56 7.70 7.04
N VAL A 195 10.70 7.01 7.13
CA VAL A 195 10.85 5.60 6.76
C VAL A 195 11.32 4.85 8.00
N ASP A 196 10.52 3.89 8.47
CA ASP A 196 10.73 3.16 9.71
C ASP A 196 10.98 4.10 10.92
N GLY A 197 10.24 5.20 10.96
CA GLY A 197 10.36 6.25 11.98
C GLY A 197 11.54 7.22 11.81
N ALA A 198 12.48 6.96 10.89
CA ALA A 198 13.62 7.83 10.64
C ALA A 198 13.32 8.92 9.59
N ALA A 199 13.84 10.12 9.80
CA ALA A 199 13.82 11.19 8.79
C ALA A 199 14.76 10.87 7.63
N LEU A 200 14.48 11.44 6.45
CA LEU A 200 15.30 11.24 5.25
C LEU A 200 16.40 12.30 5.14
N ASP A 201 17.56 12.02 5.73
CA ASP A 201 18.73 12.91 5.64
C ASP A 201 19.69 12.51 4.51
N GLY A 202 20.22 13.50 3.79
CA GLY A 202 21.28 13.28 2.79
C GLY A 202 20.87 12.53 1.53
N VAL A 203 19.56 12.42 1.25
CA VAL A 203 19.03 11.78 0.05
C VAL A 203 18.97 12.73 -1.14
N ALA A 204 19.10 12.18 -2.36
CA ALA A 204 18.98 12.95 -3.60
C ALA A 204 17.52 12.97 -4.06
N TRP A 205 16.99 14.17 -4.27
CA TRP A 205 15.63 14.38 -4.78
C TRP A 205 15.65 14.67 -6.28
N LEU A 206 14.73 14.05 -7.01
CA LEU A 206 14.45 14.29 -8.42
C LEU A 206 13.26 15.25 -8.52
N ALA A 207 13.42 16.37 -9.22
CA ALA A 207 12.30 17.25 -9.52
C ALA A 207 11.40 16.62 -10.58
N ILE A 208 10.08 16.77 -10.45
CA ILE A 208 9.13 16.36 -11.47
C ILE A 208 8.82 17.61 -12.34
N PRO A 209 9.23 17.63 -13.62
CA PRO A 209 9.15 18.85 -14.41
C PRO A 209 7.70 19.32 -14.62
N GLY A 210 7.45 20.59 -14.32
CA GLY A 210 6.14 21.23 -14.49
C GLY A 210 5.23 21.16 -13.26
N THR A 211 5.69 20.61 -12.14
CA THR A 211 4.93 20.51 -10.89
C THR A 211 5.76 20.94 -9.66
N ASP A 212 5.13 20.98 -8.50
CA ASP A 212 5.74 21.15 -7.17
C ASP A 212 6.14 19.81 -6.51
N PHE A 213 5.88 18.69 -7.18
CA PHE A 213 6.23 17.37 -6.71
C PHE A 213 7.71 17.05 -6.95
N ILE A 214 8.26 16.29 -6.01
CA ILE A 214 9.59 15.71 -6.07
C ILE A 214 9.50 14.21 -5.79
N ALA A 215 10.48 13.48 -6.30
CA ALA A 215 10.62 12.06 -6.06
C ALA A 215 11.95 11.76 -5.38
N VAL A 216 11.97 10.75 -4.51
CA VAL A 216 13.20 10.14 -4.00
C VAL A 216 13.19 8.66 -4.30
N GLN A 217 14.37 8.11 -4.59
CA GLN A 217 14.56 6.67 -4.79
C GLN A 217 15.46 6.15 -3.67
N LEU A 218 14.94 5.22 -2.86
CA LEU A 218 15.66 4.68 -1.71
C LEU A 218 15.93 3.19 -1.93
N ASN A 219 17.11 2.75 -1.51
CA ASN A 219 17.39 1.33 -1.32
C ASN A 219 16.85 0.91 0.04
N ILE A 220 16.09 -0.17 0.09
CA ILE A 220 15.56 -0.72 1.34
C ILE A 220 16.04 -2.15 1.56
N THR A 221 16.08 -2.56 2.82
CA THR A 221 16.39 -3.94 3.18
C THR A 221 15.24 -4.88 2.83
N ALA A 222 15.49 -6.19 2.87
CA ALA A 222 14.38 -7.15 2.79
C ALA A 222 13.58 -7.11 4.10
N GLY A 223 12.25 -7.06 4.00
CA GLY A 223 11.36 -7.04 5.17
C GLY A 223 10.08 -6.27 4.93
N THR A 224 9.43 -5.91 6.04
CA THR A 224 8.29 -5.00 6.07
C THR A 224 8.79 -3.61 6.47
N HIS A 225 8.33 -2.59 5.76
CA HIS A 225 8.71 -1.20 6.00
C HIS A 225 7.46 -0.34 6.17
N ARG A 226 7.53 0.62 7.11
CA ARG A 226 6.49 1.62 7.33
C ARG A 226 6.99 2.96 6.80
N ILE A 227 6.26 3.56 5.86
CA ILE A 227 6.54 4.88 5.33
C ILE A 227 5.36 5.77 5.65
N GLU A 228 5.60 6.87 6.34
CA GLU A 228 4.53 7.75 6.84
C GLU A 228 4.96 9.22 6.82
N HIS A 229 3.99 10.12 6.86
CA HIS A 229 4.23 11.53 7.09
C HIS A 229 3.76 11.90 8.51
N MET A 230 4.50 12.76 9.20
CA MET A 230 4.16 13.18 10.58
C MET A 230 2.83 13.94 10.69
N SER A 231 2.42 14.61 9.61
CA SER A 231 1.11 15.25 9.46
C SER A 231 0.20 14.37 8.61
N PRO A 232 -1.04 14.07 9.05
CA PRO A 232 -1.95 13.14 8.38
C PRO A 232 -2.58 13.72 7.12
N VAL A 233 -2.60 15.04 6.98
CA VAL A 233 -3.12 15.78 5.82
C VAL A 233 -2.11 15.92 4.68
N GLN A 234 -0.86 15.54 4.92
CA GLN A 234 0.18 15.60 3.89
C GLN A 234 0.31 14.23 3.23
N THR A 235 -0.11 14.17 1.98
CA THR A 235 -0.17 12.93 1.21
C THR A 235 1.04 12.77 0.29
N PHE A 236 1.38 11.52 0.01
CA PHE A 236 2.46 11.12 -0.88
C PHE A 236 2.12 9.76 -1.51
N SER A 237 2.95 9.26 -2.41
CA SER A 237 2.83 7.91 -2.95
C SER A 237 4.10 7.12 -2.78
N VAL A 238 3.96 5.81 -2.61
CA VAL A 238 5.06 4.85 -2.52
C VAL A 238 4.90 3.83 -3.64
N PHE A 239 5.98 3.58 -4.37
CA PHE A 239 6.10 2.47 -5.31
C PHE A 239 7.16 1.52 -4.78
N SER A 240 6.79 0.28 -4.48
CA SER A 240 7.70 -0.74 -3.94
C SER A 240 8.03 -1.73 -5.05
N TYR A 241 9.33 -1.92 -5.31
CA TYR A 241 9.78 -2.80 -6.36
C TYR A 241 11.16 -3.38 -6.06
N GLY A 242 11.51 -4.46 -6.75
CA GLY A 242 12.81 -5.06 -6.60
C GLY A 242 13.19 -5.99 -7.73
N PHE A 243 14.49 -6.23 -7.83
CA PHE A 243 15.10 -6.95 -8.94
C PHE A 243 15.98 -8.08 -8.43
N ALA A 244 15.84 -9.24 -9.04
CA ALA A 244 16.75 -10.36 -8.89
C ALA A 244 16.99 -11.03 -10.25
N LYS A 245 17.90 -12.00 -10.28
CA LYS A 245 18.18 -12.74 -11.50
C LYS A 245 16.94 -13.51 -11.97
N TYR A 246 16.48 -13.21 -13.18
CA TYR A 246 15.30 -13.80 -13.84
C TYR A 246 13.95 -13.56 -13.14
N VAL A 247 13.82 -12.49 -12.35
CA VAL A 247 12.54 -12.12 -11.74
C VAL A 247 12.59 -10.69 -11.24
N SER A 248 11.44 -10.01 -11.27
CA SER A 248 11.24 -8.77 -10.54
C SER A 248 9.86 -8.72 -9.91
N TYR A 249 9.63 -7.72 -9.06
CA TYR A 249 8.31 -7.37 -8.58
C TYR A 249 8.17 -5.85 -8.55
N GLY A 250 6.94 -5.37 -8.68
CA GLY A 250 6.60 -3.97 -8.51
C GLY A 250 5.13 -3.84 -8.18
N TYR A 251 4.78 -2.99 -7.21
CA TYR A 251 3.39 -2.71 -6.84
C TYR A 251 3.30 -1.34 -6.13
N PRO A 252 2.16 -0.64 -6.19
CA PRO A 252 1.95 0.57 -5.40
C PRO A 252 1.84 0.21 -3.91
N GLY A 253 2.52 0.95 -3.03
CA GLY A 253 2.48 0.71 -1.58
C GLY A 253 1.08 0.82 -0.98
N GLY A 254 0.17 1.49 -1.70
CA GLY A 254 -1.25 1.59 -1.41
C GLY A 254 -1.88 2.71 -2.24
N LEU A 255 -3.19 2.83 -2.15
CA LEU A 255 -3.96 3.95 -2.66
C LEU A 255 -5.31 3.97 -1.96
N ARG A 256 -5.93 5.14 -1.83
CA ARG A 256 -7.17 5.30 -1.05
C ARG A 256 -8.39 4.68 -1.73
N LEU A 257 -8.31 4.52 -3.05
CA LEU A 257 -9.44 4.14 -3.88
C LEU A 257 -10.64 5.07 -3.61
N ALA A 258 -10.46 6.39 -3.50
CA ALA A 258 -11.56 7.33 -3.47
C ALA A 258 -12.43 7.20 -4.75
N ASN A 259 -13.72 7.50 -4.65
CA ASN A 259 -14.57 7.62 -5.85
C ASN A 259 -14.33 8.98 -6.51
N LEU A 260 -13.59 9.00 -7.63
CA LEU A 260 -13.20 10.23 -8.33
C LEU A 260 -14.22 10.68 -9.40
N ASP A 261 -15.43 10.11 -9.35
CA ASP A 261 -16.55 10.54 -10.18
C ASP A 261 -17.26 11.73 -9.54
N VAL A 262 -16.73 12.94 -9.79
CA VAL A 262 -17.26 14.22 -9.27
C VAL A 262 -18.74 14.44 -9.58
N THR A 263 -19.30 13.79 -10.60
CA THR A 263 -20.74 13.88 -10.89
C THR A 263 -21.62 13.22 -9.82
N LYS A 264 -21.02 12.40 -8.96
CA LYS A 264 -21.66 11.73 -7.83
C LYS A 264 -21.27 12.33 -6.48
N CYS A 265 -20.37 13.31 -6.46
CA CYS A 265 -20.00 13.98 -5.23
C CYS A 265 -21.13 14.91 -4.76
N VAL A 266 -21.38 14.93 -3.46
CA VAL A 266 -22.41 15.76 -2.82
C VAL A 266 -21.78 16.43 -1.60
N PRO A 267 -21.58 17.76 -1.63
CA PRO A 267 -20.89 18.44 -0.55
C PRO A 267 -21.60 18.27 0.80
N ASN A 268 -20.83 18.01 1.85
CA ASN A 268 -21.31 17.88 3.22
C ASN A 268 -20.16 18.16 4.21
N THR A 269 -20.43 18.23 5.51
CA THR A 269 -19.37 18.55 6.50
C THR A 269 -18.46 17.36 6.84
N GLY A 270 -18.74 16.17 6.33
CA GLY A 270 -17.91 14.99 6.52
C GLY A 270 -17.98 14.31 7.88
N GLN A 271 -17.36 13.14 7.94
CA GLN A 271 -16.86 12.52 9.17
C GLN A 271 -15.33 12.45 9.06
N PRO A 272 -14.57 12.66 10.15
CA PRO A 272 -13.13 12.58 10.05
C PRO A 272 -12.64 11.18 9.64
N ALA A 273 -11.73 11.13 8.68
CA ALA A 273 -11.13 9.94 8.07
C ALA A 273 -12.16 8.98 7.46
N ASP A 274 -13.25 9.51 6.88
CA ASP A 274 -14.24 8.68 6.18
C ASP A 274 -13.85 8.32 4.75
N GLY A 275 -12.80 8.94 4.21
CA GLY A 275 -12.28 8.70 2.88
C GLY A 275 -13.26 9.10 1.77
N VAL A 276 -14.16 10.04 2.04
CA VAL A 276 -15.15 10.59 1.12
C VAL A 276 -14.84 12.06 0.87
N ASP A 277 -14.84 12.44 -0.40
CA ASP A 277 -14.64 13.83 -0.85
C ASP A 277 -15.87 14.64 -0.44
N ASN A 278 -15.73 15.45 0.61
CA ASN A 278 -16.84 16.14 1.28
C ASN A 278 -17.10 17.52 0.70
N ASP A 279 -16.22 18.07 -0.13
CA ASP A 279 -16.36 19.39 -0.74
C ASP A 279 -16.37 19.36 -2.29
N CYS A 280 -16.02 18.20 -2.88
CA CYS A 280 -15.98 17.87 -4.30
C CYS A 280 -14.78 18.41 -5.08
N ASP A 281 -13.63 18.57 -4.44
CA ASP A 281 -12.38 19.04 -5.05
C ASP A 281 -11.45 17.90 -5.55
N MET A 282 -11.83 16.63 -5.36
CA MET A 282 -11.07 15.40 -5.64
C MET A 282 -9.92 15.08 -4.68
N LYS A 283 -9.80 15.80 -3.58
CA LYS A 283 -9.04 15.40 -2.40
C LYS A 283 -10.00 14.78 -1.38
N ILE A 284 -9.40 14.20 -0.36
CA ILE A 284 -10.12 13.54 0.73
C ILE A 284 -9.25 13.61 1.98
N ASP A 285 -9.87 13.66 3.16
CA ASP A 285 -9.20 13.70 4.47
C ASP A 285 -7.96 14.65 4.55
N GLU A 286 -8.01 15.84 3.93
CA GLU A 286 -6.91 16.84 3.81
C GLU A 286 -6.92 17.97 4.84
N GLU A 287 -7.89 18.04 5.74
CA GLU A 287 -7.98 19.11 6.73
C GLU A 287 -7.73 18.61 8.17
N LEU A 288 -7.23 19.47 9.05
CA LEU A 288 -7.25 19.25 10.49
C LEU A 288 -8.35 20.09 11.10
N PHE A 289 -9.05 19.56 12.10
CA PHE A 289 -10.05 20.35 12.81
C PHE A 289 -9.40 21.45 13.67
N ASN A 290 -9.08 22.59 13.07
CA ASN A 290 -8.32 23.67 13.68
C ASN A 290 -8.88 25.07 13.33
N GLY A 291 -9.92 25.15 12.50
CA GLY A 291 -10.53 26.40 12.04
C GLY A 291 -9.69 27.18 11.02
N ILE A 292 -8.76 26.50 10.35
CA ILE A 292 -7.91 26.97 9.27
C ILE A 292 -8.27 26.13 8.03
N ASP A 293 -8.15 26.76 6.87
CA ASP A 293 -8.15 26.10 5.56
C ASP A 293 -6.72 25.58 5.36
N ASP A 294 -6.46 24.30 5.70
CA ASP A 294 -5.13 23.70 5.72
C ASP A 294 -4.57 23.45 4.30
N ASP A 295 -5.44 23.40 3.29
CA ASP A 295 -5.09 23.07 1.92
C ASP A 295 -5.31 24.21 0.88
N ASP A 296 -5.83 25.35 1.34
CA ASP A 296 -6.08 26.63 0.65
C ASP A 296 -7.14 26.55 -0.49
N ASP A 297 -8.17 25.70 -0.35
CA ASP A 297 -9.26 25.59 -1.34
C ASP A 297 -10.44 26.56 -1.12
N GLY A 298 -10.46 27.22 0.05
CA GLY A 298 -11.46 28.22 0.45
C GLY A 298 -12.61 27.69 1.29
N VAL A 299 -12.60 26.41 1.65
CA VAL A 299 -13.47 25.79 2.64
C VAL A 299 -12.63 25.59 3.94
N ILE A 300 -13.27 25.32 5.07
CA ILE A 300 -12.57 25.20 6.37
C ILE A 300 -13.15 23.99 7.10
N ASP A 301 -12.27 23.09 7.56
CA ASP A 301 -12.60 21.93 8.39
C ASP A 301 -13.61 20.93 7.72
N GLU A 302 -13.69 20.88 6.39
CA GLU A 302 -14.20 19.76 5.55
C GLU A 302 -13.21 18.61 5.56
N ASP A 303 -13.50 17.51 4.85
CA ASP A 303 -12.55 16.41 4.59
C ASP A 303 -11.54 16.16 5.73
N LEU A 304 -12.10 15.92 6.92
CA LEU A 304 -11.28 15.98 8.12
C LEU A 304 -10.37 14.76 8.20
N SER A 305 -9.07 14.97 8.27
CA SER A 305 -8.13 13.93 8.62
C SER A 305 -8.19 13.60 10.10
N SER A 306 -7.70 12.41 10.45
CA SER A 306 -7.47 12.06 11.85
C SER A 306 -6.21 11.22 12.02
N LEU A 307 -5.48 11.49 13.10
CA LEU A 307 -4.36 10.65 13.50
C LEU A 307 -4.88 9.31 14.05
N PRO A 308 -4.19 8.19 13.78
CA PRO A 308 -4.47 6.93 14.44
C PRO A 308 -4.38 7.05 15.97
N PRO A 309 -5.09 6.21 16.73
CA PRO A 309 -5.01 6.23 18.19
C PRO A 309 -3.58 5.97 18.66
N GLU A 310 -3.14 6.70 19.68
CA GLU A 310 -1.91 6.38 20.39
C GLU A 310 -2.17 5.18 21.31
N VAL A 311 -1.32 4.15 21.23
CA VAL A 311 -1.53 2.90 21.95
C VAL A 311 -0.25 2.46 22.66
N ASP A 312 -0.35 2.30 23.99
CA ASP A 312 0.64 1.57 24.77
C ASP A 312 0.27 0.08 24.74
N TYR A 313 0.98 -0.68 23.90
CA TYR A 313 0.77 -2.11 23.78
C TYR A 313 1.40 -2.89 24.93
N PRO A 314 0.74 -3.96 25.40
CA PRO A 314 1.30 -4.81 26.43
C PRO A 314 2.63 -5.45 25.96
N LYS A 315 3.60 -5.56 26.87
CA LYS A 315 4.91 -6.14 26.58
C LYS A 315 4.85 -7.66 26.46
N ASP A 316 5.83 -8.24 25.76
CA ASP A 316 6.04 -9.69 25.75
C ASP A 316 6.11 -10.23 27.19
N THR A 317 5.36 -11.31 27.45
CA THR A 317 5.08 -11.80 28.80
C THR A 317 5.45 -13.27 28.93
N VAL A 318 6.12 -13.62 30.02
CA VAL A 318 6.39 -15.02 30.37
C VAL A 318 5.61 -15.40 31.63
N ILE A 319 4.84 -16.47 31.51
CA ILE A 319 4.03 -17.05 32.57
C ILE A 319 4.64 -18.40 32.94
N VAL A 320 4.95 -18.60 34.22
CA VAL A 320 5.44 -19.89 34.71
C VAL A 320 4.43 -20.42 35.71
N SER A 321 3.70 -21.47 35.32
CA SER A 321 2.78 -22.16 36.21
C SER A 321 3.57 -23.10 37.13
N GLY A 322 3.30 -23.07 38.43
CA GLY A 322 3.91 -24.00 39.40
C GLY A 322 3.10 -25.30 39.59
N SER A 323 2.00 -25.45 38.86
CA SER A 323 1.06 -26.57 38.97
C SER A 323 0.21 -26.67 37.71
N GLU A 324 -0.01 -27.90 37.22
CA GLU A 324 -0.83 -28.23 36.04
C GLU A 324 -2.32 -27.86 36.20
N THR A 325 -2.77 -27.52 37.41
CA THR A 325 -4.18 -27.20 37.72
C THR A 325 -4.50 -25.70 37.71
N VAL A 326 -3.52 -24.82 37.51
CA VAL A 326 -3.76 -23.37 37.49
C VAL A 326 -4.35 -22.95 36.15
N THR A 327 -5.56 -22.39 36.19
CA THR A 327 -6.17 -21.77 35.01
C THR A 327 -5.69 -20.33 34.90
N HIS A 328 -4.89 -20.04 33.87
CA HIS A 328 -4.38 -18.70 33.58
C HIS A 328 -5.43 -17.85 32.88
N ASN A 329 -5.69 -16.65 33.39
CA ASN A 329 -6.49 -15.65 32.68
C ASN A 329 -5.54 -14.75 31.89
N LEU A 330 -5.23 -15.18 30.67
CA LEU A 330 -4.23 -14.52 29.83
C LEU A 330 -4.50 -13.02 29.68
N THR A 331 -5.75 -12.57 29.57
CA THR A 331 -6.07 -11.14 29.43
C THR A 331 -5.69 -10.32 30.67
N ILE A 332 -5.77 -10.90 31.88
CA ILE A 332 -5.36 -10.23 33.11
C ILE A 332 -3.83 -10.26 33.26
N GLU A 333 -3.20 -11.41 33.00
CA GLU A 333 -1.77 -11.61 33.26
C GLU A 333 -0.88 -10.97 32.21
N THR A 334 -1.35 -10.87 30.97
CA THR A 334 -0.62 -10.28 29.84
C THR A 334 -0.98 -8.82 29.60
N GLY A 335 -2.00 -8.30 30.31
CA GLY A 335 -2.51 -6.93 30.17
C GLY A 335 -3.40 -6.71 28.94
N THR A 336 -3.93 -5.50 28.84
CA THR A 336 -4.67 -5.00 27.68
C THR A 336 -4.05 -3.70 27.19
N PRO A 337 -4.06 -3.41 25.87
CA PRO A 337 -3.62 -2.13 25.37
C PRO A 337 -4.33 -0.98 26.07
N ASN A 338 -3.59 0.08 26.37
CA ASN A 338 -4.17 1.36 26.77
C ASN A 338 -4.11 2.29 25.57
N ALA A 339 -5.25 2.84 25.18
CA ALA A 339 -5.38 3.58 23.93
C ALA A 339 -6.06 4.93 24.14
N THR A 340 -5.54 5.95 23.48
CA THR A 340 -6.08 7.31 23.45
C THR A 340 -6.28 7.73 21.99
N GLY A 341 -7.52 8.10 21.66
CA GLY A 341 -7.91 8.60 20.35
C GLY A 341 -8.27 10.08 20.40
N SER A 342 -8.36 10.72 19.24
CA SER A 342 -8.84 12.10 19.12
C SER A 342 -10.24 12.25 19.70
N GLU A 343 -10.52 13.37 20.39
CA GLU A 343 -11.83 13.64 21.01
C GLU A 343 -12.99 13.52 20.02
N ARG A 344 -12.79 13.94 18.75
CA ARG A 344 -13.80 13.80 17.71
C ARG A 344 -14.01 12.34 17.30
N CYS A 345 -12.94 11.56 17.16
CA CYS A 345 -13.08 10.13 16.86
C CYS A 345 -13.84 9.41 17.97
N VAL A 346 -13.53 9.71 19.23
CA VAL A 346 -14.24 9.13 20.38
C VAL A 346 -15.70 9.62 20.45
N ALA A 347 -15.99 10.86 20.03
CA ALA A 347 -17.35 11.36 19.95
C ALA A 347 -18.23 10.62 18.92
N TYR A 348 -17.62 10.08 17.86
CA TYR A 348 -18.32 9.24 16.88
C TYR A 348 -18.53 7.82 17.39
N ARG A 349 -17.49 7.21 17.94
CA ARG A 349 -17.55 5.86 18.52
C ARG A 349 -16.39 5.63 19.48
N ASP A 350 -16.66 4.89 20.55
CA ASP A 350 -15.62 4.47 21.49
C ASP A 350 -14.54 3.61 20.82
N ILE A 351 -13.31 3.73 21.32
CA ILE A 351 -12.18 2.90 20.89
C ILE A 351 -12.52 1.43 21.14
N THR A 352 -12.27 0.60 20.12
CA THR A 352 -12.43 -0.85 20.22
C THR A 352 -11.07 -1.53 20.23
N ILE A 353 -10.90 -2.48 21.15
CA ILE A 353 -9.67 -3.26 21.32
C ILE A 353 -10.02 -4.72 21.12
N ASN A 354 -9.45 -5.33 20.08
CA ASN A 354 -9.61 -6.73 19.73
C ASN A 354 -8.25 -7.41 19.64
N PHE A 355 -8.23 -8.74 19.67
CA PHE A 355 -7.03 -9.51 19.41
C PHE A 355 -7.31 -10.85 18.73
N THR A 356 -6.30 -11.40 18.08
CA THR A 356 -6.26 -12.79 17.61
C THR A 356 -5.03 -13.50 18.16
N ASP A 357 -5.17 -14.77 18.53
CA ASP A 357 -4.08 -15.59 19.05
C ASP A 357 -3.73 -16.70 18.06
N SER A 358 -2.44 -16.94 17.85
CA SER A 358 -1.93 -18.18 17.27
C SER A 358 -1.06 -18.90 18.29
N THR A 359 -1.31 -20.18 18.51
CA THR A 359 -0.68 -20.99 19.57
C THR A 359 0.20 -22.09 18.98
N ASP A 360 1.38 -22.29 19.56
CA ASP A 360 2.25 -23.45 19.35
C ASP A 360 2.49 -24.15 20.69
N ASP A 361 2.06 -25.41 20.80
CA ASP A 361 2.10 -26.19 22.05
C ASP A 361 2.91 -27.47 21.83
N ASN A 362 3.98 -27.62 22.61
CA ASN A 362 4.85 -28.80 22.58
C ASN A 362 4.69 -29.71 23.82
N GLY A 363 3.72 -29.44 24.68
CA GLY A 363 3.40 -30.19 25.89
C GLY A 363 4.22 -29.83 27.13
N CYS A 364 5.37 -29.16 26.99
CA CYS A 364 6.15 -28.64 28.12
C CYS A 364 5.96 -27.13 28.32
N TRP A 365 5.81 -26.40 27.22
CA TRP A 365 5.43 -24.99 27.18
C TRP A 365 4.58 -24.69 25.94
N MET A 366 3.87 -23.58 26.00
CA MET A 366 3.00 -23.08 24.95
C MET A 366 3.41 -21.65 24.62
N ASP A 367 3.68 -21.40 23.35
CA ASP A 367 3.94 -20.07 22.82
C ASP A 367 2.69 -19.52 22.14
N ILE A 368 2.25 -18.36 22.57
CA ILE A 368 1.09 -17.66 22.03
C ILE A 368 1.59 -16.36 21.41
N LYS A 369 1.36 -16.22 20.11
CA LYS A 369 1.56 -14.96 19.39
C LYS A 369 0.22 -14.25 19.29
N ARG A 370 0.03 -13.22 20.11
CA ARG A 370 -1.18 -12.39 20.15
C ARG A 370 -1.01 -11.18 19.26
N THR A 371 -1.93 -10.97 18.32
CA THR A 371 -1.99 -9.75 17.50
C THR A 371 -3.12 -8.87 18.01
N TRP A 372 -2.79 -7.70 18.54
CA TRP A 372 -3.74 -6.70 19.00
C TRP A 372 -4.16 -5.79 17.85
N PHE A 373 -5.45 -5.44 17.81
CA PHE A 373 -6.06 -4.48 16.89
C PHE A 373 -6.78 -3.42 17.72
N VAL A 374 -6.34 -2.18 17.63
CA VAL A 374 -6.98 -1.05 18.29
C VAL A 374 -7.53 -0.12 17.22
N GLN A 375 -8.84 0.11 17.25
CA GLN A 375 -9.55 0.94 16.30
C GLN A 375 -10.24 2.09 17.02
N ASP A 376 -9.99 3.34 16.61
CA ASP A 376 -10.72 4.50 17.12
C ASP A 376 -12.10 4.66 16.45
N GLY A 377 -12.88 5.66 16.86
CA GLY A 377 -14.20 5.87 16.28
C GLY A 377 -14.22 6.53 14.89
N CYS A 378 -13.10 7.04 14.39
CA CYS A 378 -12.94 7.46 13.00
C CYS A 378 -12.60 6.26 12.09
N GLY A 379 -12.25 5.12 12.67
CA GLY A 379 -11.96 3.89 11.95
C GLY A 379 -10.47 3.64 11.73
N ASN A 380 -9.58 4.50 12.23
CA ASN A 380 -8.14 4.28 12.17
C ASN A 380 -7.75 3.05 13.01
N ILE A 381 -6.93 2.18 12.45
CA ILE A 381 -6.50 0.94 13.12
C ILE A 381 -4.98 0.97 13.34
N VAL A 382 -4.56 0.74 14.58
CA VAL A 382 -3.18 0.43 14.94
C VAL A 382 -3.12 -1.03 15.40
N GLN A 383 -2.06 -1.73 15.01
CA GLN A 383 -1.84 -3.12 15.42
C GLN A 383 -0.43 -3.34 15.95
N ALA A 384 -0.30 -4.29 16.88
CA ALA A 384 1.00 -4.79 17.35
C ALA A 384 0.90 -6.25 17.75
N THR A 385 2.04 -6.93 17.74
CA THR A 385 2.15 -8.32 18.21
C THR A 385 2.78 -8.35 19.59
N GLN A 386 2.21 -9.17 20.48
CA GLN A 386 2.74 -9.54 21.78
C GLN A 386 3.04 -11.05 21.78
N ASN A 387 4.26 -11.43 22.17
CA ASN A 387 4.61 -12.84 22.41
C ASN A 387 4.37 -13.21 23.87
N VAL A 388 3.66 -14.31 24.10
CA VAL A 388 3.33 -14.82 25.43
C VAL A 388 3.77 -16.27 25.53
N SER A 389 4.75 -16.55 26.39
CA SER A 389 5.24 -17.92 26.62
C SER A 389 4.75 -18.43 27.96
N VAL A 390 4.08 -19.58 27.95
CA VAL A 390 3.49 -20.22 29.13
C VAL A 390 4.21 -21.53 29.41
N TYR A 391 4.90 -21.62 30.54
CA TYR A 391 5.64 -22.81 30.96
C TYR A 391 4.90 -23.54 32.07
N SER A 392 4.85 -24.87 31.97
CA SER A 392 4.23 -25.76 32.96
C SER A 392 4.94 -25.82 34.31
N SER A 393 6.21 -25.38 34.38
CA SER A 393 7.03 -25.37 35.59
C SER A 393 8.28 -24.51 35.43
N TRP A 394 8.90 -24.11 36.54
CA TRP A 394 10.24 -23.49 36.55
C TRP A 394 11.31 -24.40 35.95
N LYS A 395 11.13 -25.73 36.04
CA LYS A 395 12.01 -26.70 35.40
C LYS A 395 11.86 -26.67 33.88
N ALA A 396 10.64 -26.63 33.36
CA ALA A 396 10.38 -26.51 31.93
C ALA A 396 10.94 -25.19 31.39
N PHE A 397 10.70 -24.08 32.11
CA PHE A 397 11.27 -22.77 31.77
C PHE A 397 12.80 -22.77 31.71
N ARG A 398 13.48 -23.36 32.69
CA ARG A 398 14.96 -23.45 32.70
C ARG A 398 15.52 -24.43 31.67
N ALA A 399 14.72 -25.38 31.22
CA ALA A 399 15.12 -26.39 30.24
C ALA A 399 15.00 -25.90 28.80
N ASP A 400 14.29 -24.80 28.55
CA ASP A 400 14.11 -24.22 27.22
C ASP A 400 15.42 -23.57 26.72
N PRO A 401 16.09 -24.15 25.71
CA PRO A 401 17.34 -23.63 25.20
C PRO A 401 17.15 -22.39 24.30
N SER A 402 15.92 -22.08 23.88
CA SER A 402 15.60 -20.92 23.05
C SER A 402 15.44 -19.64 23.87
N PHE A 403 15.28 -19.76 25.19
CA PHE A 403 14.99 -18.65 26.06
C PHE A 403 16.27 -17.89 26.48
N ASN A 404 16.44 -16.66 25.95
CA ASN A 404 17.53 -15.76 26.33
C ASN A 404 17.05 -14.70 27.34
N CYS A 405 17.68 -14.63 28.51
CA CYS A 405 17.23 -13.79 29.64
C CYS A 405 17.35 -12.27 29.43
N THR A 406 17.87 -11.79 28.30
CA THR A 406 18.18 -10.36 28.08
C THR A 406 17.05 -9.52 27.52
N GLY A 407 15.92 -10.11 27.08
CA GLY A 407 14.83 -9.38 26.39
C GLY A 407 13.45 -9.35 27.08
N VAL A 408 13.28 -10.02 28.22
CA VAL A 408 11.96 -10.16 28.87
C VAL A 408 11.77 -9.12 29.97
N LEU A 409 10.72 -8.29 29.82
CA LEU A 409 10.42 -7.17 30.72
C LEU A 409 9.49 -7.53 31.89
N GLN A 410 8.70 -8.60 31.77
CA GLN A 410 7.75 -9.00 32.81
C GLN A 410 7.68 -10.52 32.97
N ARG A 411 7.80 -10.98 34.23
CA ARG A 411 7.63 -12.38 34.64
C ARG A 411 6.51 -12.46 35.66
N VAL A 412 5.55 -13.35 35.43
CA VAL A 412 4.41 -13.55 36.34
C VAL A 412 4.44 -14.98 36.87
N GLY A 413 4.52 -15.13 38.18
CA GLY A 413 4.50 -16.42 38.87
C GLY A 413 4.66 -16.29 40.38
N CYS A 414 4.04 -17.20 41.13
CA CYS A 414 4.29 -17.33 42.57
C CYS A 414 5.70 -17.89 42.78
N ASN A 415 6.55 -17.11 43.46
CA ASN A 415 7.83 -17.62 43.93
C ASN A 415 7.55 -18.52 45.13
N GLU A 416 7.72 -19.83 44.99
CA GLU A 416 7.98 -20.66 46.15
C GLU A 416 9.20 -21.55 45.90
N SER A 417 10.15 -21.34 46.78
CA SER A 417 11.35 -22.11 47.05
C SER A 417 11.03 -23.60 47.28
N THR A 418 10.85 -24.39 46.23
CA THR A 418 10.94 -25.85 46.30
C THR A 418 11.35 -26.43 44.95
N GLU A 419 12.56 -27.01 44.94
CA GLU A 419 13.14 -28.01 44.02
C GLU A 419 12.92 -27.89 42.49
#